data_AF-A0A842SCU8-F1
#
_entry.id   AF-A0A842SCU8-F1
#
_cell.length_a   1.000
_cell.length_b   1.000
_cell.length_c   1.000
_cell.angle_alpha   90.00
_cell.angle_beta   90.00
_cell.angle_gamma   90.00
#
_symmetry.space_group_name_H-M   'P 1'
#
loop_
_entity.id
_entity.type
_entity.pdbx_description
1 polymer ?
#
loop_
_entity_poly.entity_id
_entity_poly.type
_entity_poly.pdbx_seq_one_letter_code
_entity_poly.pdbx_strand_id
1 'polypeptide(L)' 'FTKRNTKGMGIGLSLVSELIRMYNGNISVENRILNDYTKGSNFIILLPLSN' A
#
# COMPACT_ATOMS: atom_id res chain seq x y z
N PHE A 1 17.46 5.05 -25.86
CA PHE A 1 16.77 5.34 -24.59
C PHE A 1 16.76 4.09 -23.71
N THR A 2 17.80 3.88 -22.90
CA THR A 2 17.93 2.70 -22.04
C THR A 2 17.11 2.88 -20.76
N LYS A 3 16.07 2.07 -20.60
CA LYS A 3 15.19 2.03 -19.43
C LYS A 3 16.04 1.65 -18.21
N ARG A 4 16.33 2.62 -17.33
CA ARG A 4 16.97 2.35 -16.04
C ARG A 4 16.04 1.45 -15.24
N ASN A 5 16.43 0.19 -15.06
CA ASN A 5 15.79 -0.76 -14.15
C ASN A 5 16.17 -0.38 -12.71
N THR A 6 15.77 0.80 -12.24
CA THR A 6 15.81 1.14 -10.82
C THR A 6 14.65 0.42 -10.15
N LYS A 7 14.75 -0.90 -10.01
CA LYS A 7 13.90 -1.62 -9.06
C LYS A 7 14.19 -1.02 -7.69
N GLY A 8 13.24 -0.26 -7.16
CA GLY A 8 13.33 0.19 -5.77
C GLY A 8 13.42 -1.01 -4.84
N MET A 9 14.03 -0.85 -3.67
CA MET A 9 14.24 -1.93 -2.69
C MET A 9 12.95 -2.55 -2.11
N GLY A 10 11.76 -2.10 -2.55
CA GLY A 10 10.48 -2.60 -2.04
C GLY A 10 10.15 -2.13 -0.62
N ILE A 11 10.96 -1.25 -0.02
CA ILE A 11 10.84 -0.87 1.40
C ILE A 11 9.65 0.04 1.72
N GLY A 12 9.07 0.75 0.74
CA GLY A 12 8.05 1.75 1.00
C GLY A 12 6.78 1.18 1.64
N LEU A 13 6.27 0.08 1.10
CA LEU A 13 5.08 -0.58 1.64
C LEU A 13 5.34 -1.30 2.96
N SER A 14 6.54 -1.85 3.15
CA SER A 14 6.94 -2.45 4.43
C SER A 14 6.95 -1.41 5.55
N LEU A 15 7.53 -0.23 5.30
CA LEU A 15 7.54 0.88 6.25
C LEU A 15 6.13 1.37 6.58
N VAL A 16 5.29 1.55 5.56
CA VAL A 16 3.89 1.96 5.75
C VAL A 16 3.11 0.92 6.57
N SER A 17 3.28 -0.37 6.27
CA SER A 17 2.63 -1.44 7.05
C SER A 17 3.07 -1.46 8.51
N GLU A 18 4.34 -1.17 8.78
CA GLU A 18 4.88 -1.11 10.15
C GLU A 18 4.29 0.07 10.91
N LEU A 19 4.28 1.27 10.30
CA LEU A 19 3.68 2.47 10.89
C LEU A 19 2.21 2.23 11.23
N ILE A 20 1.42 1.71 10.30
CA ILE A 20 -0.01 1.45 10.53
C ILE A 20 -0.22 0.48 11.70
N ARG A 21 0.60 -0.57 11.81
CA ARG A 21 0.56 -1.51 12.95
C ARG A 21 0.90 -0.83 14.28
N MET A 22 1.88 0.07 14.30
CA MET A 22 2.24 0.83 15.50
C MET A 22 1.09 1.71 16.01
N TYR A 23 0.26 2.24 15.11
CA TYR A 23 -0.94 3.01 15.46
C TYR A 23 -2.18 2.13 15.72
N ASN A 24 -2.02 0.81 15.89
CA ASN A 24 -3.11 -0.16 16.01
C ASN A 24 -4.12 -0.06 14.85
N GLY A 25 -3.67 0.39 13.68
CA GLY A 25 -4.45 0.48 12.46
C GLY A 25 -4.38 -0.79 11.63
N ASN A 26 -5.07 -0.76 10.50
CA ASN A 26 -5.12 -1.84 9.52
C ASN A 26 -4.92 -1.31 8.10
N ILE A 27 -4.36 -2.15 7.22
CA ILE A 27 -4.17 -1.85 5.79
C ILE A 27 -4.69 -3.01 4.95
N SER A 28 -5.48 -2.70 3.92
CA SER A 28 -5.93 -3.65 2.90
C SER A 28 -5.65 -3.11 1.50
N VAL A 29 -5.66 -4.02 0.51
CA VAL A 29 -5.46 -3.69 -0.90
C VAL A 29 -6.55 -4.35 -1.71
N GLU A 30 -7.21 -3.57 -2.56
CA GLU A 30 -8.28 -4.03 -3.43
C GLU A 30 -8.02 -3.59 -4.87
N ASN A 31 -8.61 -4.29 -5.84
CA ASN A 31 -8.57 -3.84 -7.23
C ASN A 31 -9.35 -2.52 -7.37
N ARG A 32 -8.81 -1.55 -8.12
CA ARG A 32 -9.51 -0.29 -8.37
C ARG A 32 -10.84 -0.51 -9.09
N ILE A 33 -10.85 -1.49 -10.00
CA ILE A 33 -12.04 -1.96 -10.70
C ILE A 33 -12.30 -3.40 -10.23
N LEU A 34 -13.54 -3.69 -9.83
CA LEU A 34 -13.91 -5.01 -9.33
C LEU A 34 -13.51 -6.10 -10.33
N ASN A 35 -12.79 -7.11 -9.84
CA ASN A 35 -12.26 -8.23 -10.63
C ASN A 35 -11.26 -7.87 -11.75
N ASP A 36 -10.73 -6.63 -11.83
CA ASP A 36 -9.74 -6.25 -12.83
C ASP A 36 -8.48 -5.62 -12.18
N TYR A 37 -7.48 -6.47 -11.95
CA TYR A 37 -6.18 -6.08 -11.38
C TYR A 37 -5.32 -5.24 -12.34
N THR A 38 -5.64 -5.20 -13.64
CA THR A 38 -4.86 -4.46 -14.64
C THR A 38 -5.15 -2.96 -14.61
N LYS A 39 -6.26 -2.56 -13.97
CA LYS A 39 -6.69 -1.17 -13.85
C LYS A 39 -6.15 -0.49 -12.61
N GLY A 40 -5.23 -1.11 -11.87
CA GLY A 40 -4.63 -0.56 -10.66
C GLY A 40 -5.32 -1.00 -9.37
N SER A 41 -4.85 -0.46 -8.25
CA SER A 41 -5.24 -0.90 -6.91
C SER A 41 -5.55 0.28 -6.00
N ASN A 42 -6.47 0.07 -5.06
CA ASN A 42 -6.75 0.98 -3.96
C ASN A 42 -6.10 0.43 -2.69
N PHE A 43 -5.32 1.25 -1.99
CA PHE A 43 -4.77 0.95 -0.68
C PHE A 43 -5.64 1.63 0.36
N ILE A 44 -6.25 0.85 1.24
CA ILE A 44 -7.23 1.32 2.22
C ILE A 44 -6.57 1.22 3.60
N ILE A 45 -6.50 2.34 4.31
CA ILE A 45 -5.89 2.44 5.63
C ILE A 45 -6.98 2.81 6.63
N LEU A 46 -7.09 2.01 7.69
CA LEU A 46 -8.01 2.22 8.80
C LEU A 46 -7.18 2.55 10.04
N LEU A 47 -7.39 3.73 10.62
CA LEU A 47 -6.74 4.14 11.87
C LEU A 47 -7.83 4.32 12.95
N PRO A 48 -7.56 3.88 14.19
CA PRO A 48 -8.45 4.16 15.30
C PRO A 48 -8.48 5.68 15.59
N LEU A 49 -9.65 6.19 15.97
CA LEU A 49 -9.78 7.56 16.47
C LEU A 49 -9.15 7.64 17.87
N SER A 50 -8.41 8.71 18.15
CA SER A 50 -7.94 8.98 19.52
C SER A 50 -9.12 9.44 20.36
N ASN A 51 -9.21 8.94 21.60
CA ASN A 51 -10.11 9.48 22.62
C ASN A 51 -9.61 10.83 23.17
#